data_AF-A0A7C5QPT4-F1
#
_entry.id   AF-A0A7C5QPT4-F1
#
_cell.length_a   1.000
_cell.length_b   1.000
_cell.length_c   1.000
_cell.angle_alpha   90.00
_cell.angle_beta   90.00
_cell.angle_gamma   90.00
#
_symmetry.space_group_name_H-M   'P 1'
#
loop_
_entity.id
_entity.type
_entity.pdbx_description
1 polymer ?
#
loop_
_entity_poly.entity_id
_entity_poly.type
_entity_poly.pdbx_seq_one_letter_code
_entity_poly.pdbx_strand_id
1 'polypeptide(L)' 'MILADTLRYGVRDKSGVRARVNIGDRKLEFGDVLVRISPGYRLSMHIDTDEANAANVQTGARGFIEGIQRQ' A
#
# COMPACT_ATOMS: atom_id res chain seq x y z
N MET A 1 -8.30 -4.13 -0.50
CA MET A 1 -8.27 -4.75 -1.85
C MET A 1 -9.27 -5.91 -1.93
N ILE A 2 -9.60 -6.41 -3.12
CA ILE A 2 -10.52 -7.56 -3.28
C ILE A 2 -9.76 -8.88 -3.37
N LEU A 3 -10.48 -10.01 -3.28
CA LEU A 3 -9.88 -11.35 -3.35
C LEU A 3 -9.10 -11.58 -4.67
N ALA A 4 -9.56 -11.04 -5.80
CA ALA A 4 -8.86 -11.21 -7.07
C ALA A 4 -7.48 -10.52 -7.09
N ASP A 5 -7.29 -9.45 -6.30
CA ASP A 5 -6.00 -8.75 -6.22
C ASP A 5 -4.96 -9.59 -5.47
N THR A 6 -5.39 -10.44 -4.53
CA THR A 6 -4.49 -11.23 -3.69
C THR A 6 -3.69 -12.24 -4.51
N LEU A 7 -4.32 -12.82 -5.54
CA LEU A 7 -3.67 -13.73 -6.49
C LEU A 7 -2.60 -13.01 -7.33
N ARG A 8 -2.81 -11.72 -7.63
CA ARG A 8 -1.87 -10.91 -8.41
C ARG A 8 -0.65 -10.50 -7.59
N TYR A 9 -0.85 -10.21 -6.31
CA TYR A 9 0.18 -9.67 -5.43
C TYR A 9 0.78 -10.69 -4.45
N GLY A 10 0.22 -11.89 -4.36
CA GLY A 10 0.71 -12.96 -3.47
C GLY A 10 0.53 -12.68 -1.97
N VAL A 11 -0.39 -11.78 -1.60
CA VAL A 11 -0.65 -11.36 -0.21
C VAL A 11 -1.86 -12.04 0.40
N ARG A 12 -1.95 -12.10 1.72
CA ARG A 12 -3.12 -12.60 2.48
C ARG A 12 -3.73 -11.50 3.33
N ASP A 13 -4.91 -11.79 3.89
CA ASP A 13 -5.54 -10.82 4.79
C ASP A 13 -4.68 -10.69 6.04
N LYS A 14 -4.46 -9.45 6.48
CA LYS A 14 -3.58 -9.09 7.59
C LYS A 14 -2.08 -9.30 7.36
N SER A 15 -1.65 -9.61 6.14
CA SER A 15 -0.23 -9.57 5.80
C SER A 15 0.34 -8.16 5.99
N GLY A 16 1.56 -8.07 6.49
CA GLY A 16 2.31 -6.81 6.54
C GLY A 16 3.19 -6.70 5.31
N VAL A 17 3.11 -5.58 4.60
CA VAL A 17 3.88 -5.32 3.39
C VAL A 17 4.65 -4.02 3.50
N ARG A 18 5.73 -3.95 2.72
CA ARG A 18 6.40 -2.70 2.41
C ARG A 18 5.79 -2.10 1.16
N ALA A 19 5.30 -0.87 1.25
CA ALA A 19 4.74 -0.14 0.12
C ALA A 19 5.68 0.99 -0.28
N ARG A 20 6.03 1.08 -1.56
CA ARG A 20 6.83 2.17 -2.12
C ARG A 20 5.95 3.13 -2.91
N VAL A 21 6.16 4.43 -2.72
CA VAL A 21 5.58 5.50 -3.55
C VAL A 21 6.71 6.28 -4.18
N ASN A 22 6.57 6.61 -5.46
CA ASN A 22 7.51 7.47 -6.18
C ASN A 22 6.92 8.89 -6.25
N ILE A 23 7.72 9.88 -5.84
CA ILE A 23 7.32 11.29 -5.75
C ILE A 23 8.37 12.11 -6.49
N GLY A 24 8.09 12.39 -7.76
CA GLY A 24 9.12 12.90 -8.68
C GLY A 24 10.31 11.94 -8.74
N ASP A 25 11.50 12.46 -8.46
CA ASP A 25 12.74 11.68 -8.44
C ASP A 25 13.01 10.98 -7.10
N ARG A 26 12.18 11.21 -6.09
CA ARG A 26 12.35 10.64 -4.75
C ARG A 26 11.52 9.36 -4.61
N LYS A 27 12.09 8.38 -3.93
CA LYS A 27 11.40 7.15 -3.53
C LYS A 27 11.15 7.21 -2.03
N LEU A 28 9.94 6.86 -1.62
CA LEU A 28 9.56 6.72 -0.22
C LEU A 28 8.99 5.33 0.02
N GLU A 29 9.41 4.69 1.10
CA GLU A 29 8.92 3.38 1.52
C GLU A 29 8.17 3.49 2.86
N PHE A 30 6.96 2.98 2.89
CA PHE A 30 6.16 2.75 4.08
C PHE A 30 6.35 1.30 4.51
N GLY A 31 6.91 1.08 5.70
CA GLY A 31 7.00 -0.24 6.31
C GLY A 31 5.72 -0.60 7.07
N ASP A 32 5.54 -1.90 7.31
CA ASP A 32 4.50 -2.47 8.16
C ASP A 32 3.06 -2.08 7.77
N VAL A 33 2.84 -1.86 6.48
CA VAL A 33 1.53 -1.54 5.93
C VAL A 33 0.63 -2.78 5.99
N LEU A 34 -0.50 -2.67 6.66
CA LEU A 34 -1.43 -3.78 6.84
C LEU A 34 -2.32 -3.99 5.61
N VAL A 35 -2.26 -5.18 5.02
CA VAL A 35 -3.17 -5.59 3.95
C VAL A 35 -4.52 -5.98 4.55
N ARG A 36 -5.59 -5.42 3.98
CA ARG A 36 -6.99 -5.76 4.32
C ARG A 36 -7.75 -6.18 3.08
N ILE A 37 -8.39 -7.35 3.12
CA ILE A 37 -9.15 -7.92 2.01
C ILE A 37 -10.62 -8.02 2.36
N SER A 38 -11.47 -7.49 1.47
CA SER A 38 -12.93 -7.61 1.59
C SER A 38 -13.58 -7.53 0.20
N PRO A 39 -14.68 -8.25 -0.05
CA PRO A 39 -15.38 -8.22 -1.34
C PRO A 39 -15.88 -6.83 -1.73
N GLY A 40 -16.20 -5.99 -0.75
CA GLY A 40 -16.70 -4.62 -0.96
C GLY A 40 -15.63 -3.56 -1.12
N TYR A 41 -14.34 -3.93 -1.12
CA TYR A 41 -13.25 -2.97 -1.19
C TYR A 41 -12.86 -2.63 -2.62
N ARG A 42 -12.12 -1.53 -2.77
CA ARG A 42 -11.34 -1.23 -3.98
C ARG A 42 -9.85 -1.33 -3.64
N LEU A 43 -9.01 -1.43 -4.66
CA LEU A 43 -7.56 -1.38 -4.47
C LEU A 43 -7.16 0.07 -4.18
N SER A 44 -6.91 0.35 -2.90
CA SER A 44 -6.39 1.63 -2.42
C SER A 44 -5.46 1.38 -1.24
N MET A 45 -4.47 2.26 -1.10
CA MET A 45 -3.70 2.44 0.13
C MET A 45 -4.21 3.71 0.78
N HIS A 46 -4.56 3.65 2.06
CA HIS A 46 -4.92 4.82 2.84
C HIS A 46 -3.69 5.23 3.64
N ILE A 47 -3.34 6.51 3.55
CA ILE A 47 -2.25 7.16 4.25
C ILE A 47 -2.90 8.29 5.02
N ASP A 48 -2.55 8.45 6.29
CA ASP A 48 -3.14 9.51 7.11
C ASP A 48 -2.64 10.88 6.62
N THR A 49 -3.42 11.94 6.90
CA THR A 49 -3.15 13.27 6.32
C THR A 49 -1.78 13.82 6.72
N ASP A 50 -1.35 13.58 7.96
CA ASP A 50 -0.03 13.98 8.46
C ASP A 50 1.11 13.21 7.80
N GLU A 51 0.96 11.89 7.65
CA GLU A 51 1.88 11.04 6.91
C GLU A 51 2.02 11.48 5.45
N ALA A 52 0.89 11.75 4.79
CA ALA A 52 0.86 12.22 3.40
C ALA A 52 1.56 13.58 3.25
N ASN A 53 1.34 14.50 4.19
CA ASN A 53 2.01 15.81 4.21
C ASN A 53 3.52 15.67 4.45
N ALA A 54 3.94 14.85 5.41
CA ALA A 54 5.35 14.59 5.70
C ALA A 54 6.07 13.91 4.52
N ALA A 55 5.36 13.04 3.83
CA ALA A 55 5.81 12.34 2.64
C ALA A 55 5.76 13.20 1.36
N ASN A 56 5.03 14.33 1.37
CA ASN A 56 4.64 15.07 0.17
C ASN A 56 3.92 14.18 -0.87
N VAL A 57 3.07 13.26 -0.40
CA VAL A 57 2.22 12.38 -1.23
C VAL A 57 0.88 13.06 -1.45
N GLN A 58 0.43 13.10 -2.70
CA GLN A 58 -0.89 13.61 -3.06
C GLN A 58 -1.89 12.49 -3.31
N THR A 59 -3.17 12.79 -3.12
CA THR A 59 -4.27 11.87 -3.46
C THR A 59 -4.17 11.42 -4.93
N GLY A 60 -4.30 10.11 -5.16
CA GLY A 60 -4.17 9.53 -6.49
C GLY A 60 -2.74 9.11 -6.87
N ALA A 61 -1.76 9.32 -5.99
CA ALA A 61 -0.42 8.76 -6.16
C ALA A 61 -0.48 7.23 -6.30
N ARG A 62 0.41 6.69 -7.14
CA ARG A 62 0.51 5.24 -7.36
C ARG A 62 1.56 4.64 -6.44
N GLY A 63 1.12 3.69 -5.62
CA GLY A 63 1.99 2.87 -4.78
C GLY A 63 2.29 1.51 -5.42
N PHE A 64 3.38 0.91 -4.97
CA PHE A 64 3.84 -0.42 -5.36
C PHE A 64 4.09 -1.25 -4.10
N ILE A 65 3.72 -2.52 -4.12
CA ILE A 65 4.16 -3.45 -3.08
C ILE A 65 5.62 -3.81 -3.40
N GLU A 66 6.54 -3.35 -2.56
CA GLU A 66 7.97 -3.61 -2.72
C GLU A 66 8.35 -4.98 -2.15
N GLY A 67 7.66 -5.42 -1.09
CA GLY A 67 7.88 -6.74 -0.51
C GLY A 67 6.89 -7.11 0.59
N ILE A 68 6.79 -8.41 0.89
CA ILE A 68 6.00 -8.94 2.00
C ILE A 68 6.91 -9.10 3.21
N GLN A 69 6.51 -8.51 4.34
CA GLN A 69 7.29 -8.53 5.59
C GLN A 69 6.78 -9.60 6.56
N ARG A 70 5.47 -9.89 6.56
CA ARG A 70 4.84 -10.96 7.34
C ARG A 70 3.54 -11.41 6.69
N GLN A 71 3.15 -12.68 6.86
CA GLN A 71 1.89 -13.24 6.34
C GLN A 71 0.86 -13.50 7.41
#